data_AF-A0A7V5DJT2-F1
#
_entry.id   AF-A0A7V5DJT2-F1
#
_cell.length_a   1.000
_cell.length_b   1.000
_cell.length_c   1.000
_cell.angle_alpha   90.00
_cell.angle_beta   90.00
_cell.angle_gamma   90.00
#
_symmetry.space_group_name_H-M   'P 1'
#
loop_
_entity.id
_entity.type
_entity.pdbx_description
1 polymer ?
#
loop_
_entity_poly.entity_id
_entity_poly.type
_entity_poly.pdbx_seq_one_letter_code
_entity_poly.pdbx_strand_id
1 'polypeptide(L)'
;MGLYVVDGNNLKEYMARAGLLDSADDNLLVSWLQRWAEPGKSKRHKPHRVVVYFDAGVRGRYLPRGNVRVQIAPPGLGADEAIIRELARIPASGGKRDATLVTSDRALAERAQALGVRVVDCLQFAGRSRDAAQKPDDALEKAQAAKKLGRALDEIFLPPGERKAHAAPAPAPTRISPAEVSKLRDLVRLADLLRRGDRVIRRRAALALGAVGTDRARQALEEILLGDPVPSVRAAAAEALGILGDRRSSRALVRAAGDRFPLVRAAVACALRRCGGEGSEATLERLAHDERRRVRRAATEAEGTRGKS
;
A
#
# COMPACT_ATOMS: atom_id res chain seq x y z
N MET A 1 12.22 29.29 -7.98
CA MET A 1 11.59 28.10 -8.57
C MET A 1 12.32 26.94 -7.93
N GLY A 2 11.72 26.25 -6.96
CA GLY A 2 12.47 25.31 -6.11
C GLY A 2 12.79 24.00 -6.83
N LEU A 3 14.01 23.50 -6.70
CA LEU A 3 14.41 22.17 -7.14
C LEU A 3 14.07 21.14 -6.06
N TYR A 4 13.34 20.10 -6.45
CA TYR A 4 13.05 18.93 -5.65
C TYR A 4 13.81 17.73 -6.21
N VAL A 5 14.63 17.12 -5.37
CA VAL A 5 15.26 15.83 -5.65
C VAL A 5 14.49 14.79 -4.85
N VAL A 6 14.03 13.73 -5.50
CA VAL A 6 13.10 12.75 -4.92
C VAL A 6 13.75 11.38 -4.97
N ASP A 7 13.82 10.74 -3.81
CA ASP A 7 14.09 9.31 -3.70
C ASP A 7 12.83 8.56 -4.13
N GLY A 8 12.83 8.07 -5.37
CA GLY A 8 11.68 7.46 -6.00
C GLY A 8 11.32 6.11 -5.39
N ASN A 9 12.31 5.33 -4.94
CA ASN A 9 12.06 4.05 -4.29
C ASN A 9 11.38 4.24 -2.94
N ASN A 10 11.93 5.14 -2.11
CA ASN A 10 11.40 5.44 -0.80
C ASN A 10 10.01 6.08 -0.89
N LEU A 11 9.82 7.07 -1.76
CA LEU A 11 8.51 7.71 -1.93
C LEU A 11 7.47 6.75 -2.51
N LYS A 12 7.83 5.88 -3.47
CA LYS A 12 6.94 4.87 -4.04
C LYS A 12 6.47 3.89 -2.98
N GLU A 13 7.40 3.30 -2.24
CA GLU A 13 7.08 2.35 -1.18
C GLU A 13 6.23 3.01 -0.11
N TYR A 14 6.57 4.24 0.27
CA TYR A 14 5.79 5.03 1.21
C TYR A 14 4.36 5.26 0.71
N MET A 15 4.20 5.74 -0.53
CA MET A 15 2.89 6.01 -1.11
C MET A 15 2.09 4.72 -1.32
N ALA A 16 2.73 3.59 -1.63
CA ALA A 16 2.06 2.29 -1.71
C ALA A 16 1.57 1.83 -0.32
N ARG A 17 2.40 1.93 0.72
CA ARG A 17 2.03 1.63 2.12
C ARG A 17 0.95 2.56 2.66
N ALA A 18 1.02 3.84 2.29
CA ALA A 18 0.01 4.84 2.59
C ALA A 18 -1.25 4.69 1.72
N GLY A 19 -1.27 3.75 0.76
CA GLY A 19 -2.38 3.51 -0.14
C GLY A 19 -2.68 4.67 -1.10
N LEU A 20 -1.73 5.60 -1.27
CA LEU A 20 -1.81 6.70 -2.23
C LEU A 20 -1.57 6.24 -3.67
N LEU A 21 -0.84 5.14 -3.87
CA LEU A 21 -0.63 4.48 -5.17
C LEU A 21 -1.17 3.04 -5.15
N ASP A 22 -1.89 2.64 -6.20
CA ASP A 22 -2.57 1.32 -6.30
C ASP A 22 -1.60 0.16 -6.61
N SER A 23 -0.33 0.44 -6.92
CA SER A 23 0.71 -0.56 -7.12
C SER A 23 2.10 0.06 -6.92
N ALA A 24 3.12 -0.78 -6.76
CA ALA A 24 4.54 -0.37 -6.82
C ALA A 24 4.99 -0.04 -8.27
N ASP A 25 4.07 0.48 -9.10
CA ASP A 25 4.36 0.88 -10.47
C ASP A 25 4.96 2.30 -10.48
N ASP A 26 6.20 2.36 -10.93
CA ASP A 26 6.97 3.59 -11.06
C ASP A 26 6.28 4.62 -11.97
N ASN A 27 5.52 4.18 -12.98
CA ASN A 27 4.81 5.10 -13.87
C ASN A 27 3.69 5.87 -13.17
N LEU A 28 3.04 5.27 -12.16
CA LEU A 28 2.00 5.93 -11.38
C LEU A 28 2.60 7.01 -10.47
N LEU A 29 3.76 6.73 -9.84
CA LEU A 29 4.49 7.73 -9.07
C LEU A 29 4.94 8.89 -9.96
N VAL A 30 5.53 8.60 -11.12
CA VAL A 30 5.99 9.65 -12.06
C VAL A 30 4.82 10.49 -12.56
N SER A 31 3.68 9.87 -12.89
CA SER A 31 2.47 10.58 -13.30
C SER A 31 1.91 11.48 -12.19
N TRP A 32 2.01 11.03 -10.93
CA TRP A 32 1.62 11.83 -9.78
C TRP A 32 2.55 13.03 -9.58
N LEU A 33 3.86 12.84 -9.68
CA LEU A 33 4.85 13.91 -9.58
C LEU A 33 4.67 14.95 -10.70
N GLN A 34 4.33 14.51 -11.91
CA GLN A 34 4.06 15.40 -13.05
C GLN A 34 2.90 16.35 -12.75
N ARG A 35 1.76 15.82 -12.26
CA ARG A 35 0.61 16.65 -11.84
C ARG A 35 0.95 17.58 -10.69
N TRP A 36 1.77 17.13 -9.74
CA TRP A 36 2.20 17.93 -8.61
C TRP A 36 3.11 19.11 -9.03
N ALA A 37 4.00 18.89 -10.00
CA ALA A 37 4.99 19.85 -10.46
C ALA A 37 4.44 20.90 -11.46
N GLU A 38 3.29 20.65 -12.07
CA GLU A 38 2.63 21.59 -12.98
C GLU A 38 2.28 22.91 -12.28
N PRO A 39 2.19 24.06 -12.97
CA PRO A 39 1.69 25.31 -12.37
C PRO A 39 0.19 25.22 -12.06
N GLY A 40 -0.27 25.78 -10.94
CA GLY A 40 -1.70 25.93 -10.68
C GLY A 40 -2.31 27.06 -11.52
N LYS A 41 -3.65 27.15 -11.63
CA LYS A 41 -4.36 28.21 -12.39
C LYS A 41 -4.11 29.65 -11.87
N SER A 42 -3.43 29.82 -10.74
CA SER A 42 -3.17 31.11 -10.10
C SER A 42 -1.75 31.61 -10.39
N LYS A 43 -1.63 32.88 -10.83
CA LYS A 43 -0.37 33.58 -11.17
C LYS A 43 0.66 33.66 -10.03
N ARG A 44 0.29 33.32 -8.78
CA ARG A 44 1.18 33.30 -7.61
C ARG A 44 1.98 32.00 -7.42
N HIS A 45 1.66 30.93 -8.15
CA HIS A 45 2.25 29.60 -7.92
C HIS A 45 3.33 29.27 -8.94
N LYS A 46 4.60 29.43 -8.55
CA LYS A 46 5.76 29.12 -9.41
C LYS A 46 5.89 27.60 -9.58
N PRO A 47 6.17 27.10 -10.79
CA PRO A 47 6.40 25.67 -11.04
C PRO A 47 7.55 25.10 -10.20
N HIS A 48 7.50 23.80 -9.90
CA HIS A 48 8.60 23.10 -9.22
C HIS A 48 9.38 22.28 -10.25
N ARG A 49 10.72 22.34 -10.18
CA ARG A 49 11.55 21.40 -10.94
C ARG A 49 11.72 20.15 -10.09
N VAL A 50 11.41 18.99 -10.63
CA VAL A 50 11.51 17.71 -9.90
C VAL A 50 12.46 16.79 -10.65
N VAL A 51 13.39 16.18 -9.92
CA VAL A 51 14.22 15.07 -10.41
C VAL A 51 13.97 13.89 -9.49
N VAL A 52 13.44 12.79 -10.02
CA VAL A 52 13.16 11.56 -9.27
C VAL A 52 14.16 10.48 -9.64
N TYR A 53 14.77 9.86 -8.64
CA TYR A 53 15.80 8.83 -8.79
C TYR A 53 15.24 7.44 -8.45
N PHE A 54 15.58 6.45 -9.26
CA PHE A 54 15.28 5.03 -9.01
C PHE A 54 16.53 4.17 -9.16
N ASP A 55 16.56 3.00 -8.52
CA ASP A 55 17.64 2.01 -8.69
C ASP A 55 17.66 1.37 -10.08
N ALA A 56 18.82 0.79 -10.42
CA ALA A 56 19.00 0.02 -11.64
C ALA A 56 18.07 -1.21 -11.68
N GLY A 57 17.51 -1.52 -12.85
CA GLY A 57 16.60 -2.65 -13.06
C GLY A 57 15.10 -2.30 -13.12
N VAL A 58 14.78 -1.03 -12.91
CA VAL A 58 13.43 -0.51 -13.09
C VAL A 58 13.03 -0.51 -14.57
N ARG A 59 11.94 -1.23 -14.90
CA ARG A 59 11.39 -1.37 -16.25
C ARG A 59 10.28 -0.34 -16.48
N GLY A 60 10.61 0.77 -17.14
CA GLY A 60 9.62 1.76 -17.59
C GLY A 60 10.15 2.65 -18.70
N ARG A 61 9.30 2.99 -19.69
CA ARG A 61 9.56 4.10 -20.60
C ARG A 61 9.02 5.37 -19.96
N TYR A 62 9.86 6.07 -19.20
CA TYR A 62 9.50 7.36 -18.61
C TYR A 62 9.59 8.44 -19.69
N LEU A 63 8.47 8.77 -20.31
CA LEU A 63 8.42 9.91 -21.21
C LEU A 63 8.59 11.20 -20.37
N PRO A 64 9.63 12.02 -20.64
CA PRO A 64 9.77 13.30 -19.98
C PRO A 64 8.55 14.15 -20.31
N ARG A 65 7.82 14.61 -19.29
CA ARG A 65 6.72 15.57 -19.45
C ARG A 65 6.84 16.66 -18.38
N GLY A 66 6.70 17.90 -18.82
CA GLY A 66 6.71 19.07 -17.93
C GLY A 66 8.01 19.24 -17.16
N ASN A 67 7.89 19.57 -15.86
CA ASN A 67 9.03 19.92 -15.01
C ASN A 67 9.62 18.72 -14.24
N VAL A 68 9.25 17.48 -14.60
CA VAL A 68 9.71 16.26 -13.93
C VAL A 68 10.67 15.48 -14.81
N ARG A 69 11.88 15.25 -14.29
CA ARG A 69 12.89 14.40 -14.91
C ARG A 69 13.03 13.11 -14.10
N VAL A 70 13.05 11.98 -14.79
CA VAL A 70 13.32 10.66 -14.17
C VAL A 70 14.76 10.29 -14.44
N GLN A 71 15.48 9.89 -13.40
CA GLN A 71 16.86 9.45 -13.47
C GLN A 71 16.97 8.03 -12.91
N ILE A 72 17.56 7.13 -13.68
CA ILE A 72 17.88 5.78 -13.21
C ILE A 72 19.34 5.77 -12.79
N ALA A 73 19.61 5.19 -11.62
CA ALA A 73 20.96 5.04 -11.11
C ALA A 73 21.79 4.13 -12.05
N PRO A 74 23.06 4.47 -12.32
CA PRO A 74 23.94 3.61 -13.12
C PRO A 74 24.05 2.19 -12.54
N PRO A 75 24.26 1.16 -13.36
CA PRO A 75 24.54 -0.19 -12.87
C PRO A 75 25.70 -0.19 -11.84
N GLY A 76 25.49 -0.83 -10.69
CA GLY A 76 26.47 -0.86 -9.60
C GLY A 76 26.47 0.38 -8.69
N LEU A 77 25.64 1.39 -8.97
CA LEU A 77 25.43 2.56 -8.11
C LEU A 77 23.97 2.59 -7.66
N GLY A 78 23.72 2.68 -6.35
CA GLY A 78 22.37 2.86 -5.82
C GLY A 78 21.82 4.26 -6.07
N ALA A 79 20.50 4.42 -6.04
CA ALA A 79 19.80 5.70 -6.16
C ALA A 79 20.31 6.72 -5.13
N ASP A 80 20.51 6.30 -3.89
CA ASP A 80 21.02 7.15 -2.80
C ASP A 80 22.35 7.81 -3.15
N GLU A 81 23.26 7.05 -3.72
CA GLU A 81 24.59 7.54 -4.09
C GLU A 81 24.51 8.47 -5.32
N ALA A 82 23.63 8.18 -6.27
CA ALA A 82 23.35 9.08 -7.39
C ALA A 82 22.73 10.41 -6.92
N ILE A 83 21.81 10.36 -5.94
CA ILE A 83 21.18 11.53 -5.32
C ILE A 83 22.24 12.40 -4.63
N ILE A 84 23.10 11.82 -3.80
CA ILE A 84 24.12 12.58 -3.07
C ILE A 84 25.11 13.26 -4.02
N ARG A 85 25.53 12.57 -5.08
CA ARG A 85 26.39 13.16 -6.12
C ARG A 85 25.72 14.33 -6.83
N GLU A 86 24.42 14.23 -7.12
CA GLU A 86 23.68 15.33 -7.73
C GLU A 86 23.57 16.51 -6.78
N LEU A 87 23.19 16.26 -5.53
CA LEU A 87 23.06 17.30 -4.51
C LEU A 87 24.38 18.04 -4.27
N ALA A 88 25.51 17.34 -4.27
CA ALA A 88 26.83 17.94 -4.07
C ALA A 88 27.24 18.91 -5.21
N ARG A 89 26.71 18.73 -6.42
CA ARG A 89 26.99 19.60 -7.58
C ARG A 89 26.25 20.93 -7.55
N ILE A 90 25.14 21.01 -6.81
CA ILE A 90 24.32 22.22 -6.73
C ILE A 90 25.09 23.27 -5.94
N PRO A 91 25.39 24.47 -6.47
CA PRO A 91 26.17 25.47 -5.73
C PRO A 91 25.57 25.81 -4.36
N ALA A 92 26.44 26.03 -3.36
CA ALA A 92 26.03 26.47 -2.03
C ALA A 92 26.20 27.98 -1.89
N SER A 93 25.21 28.63 -1.28
CA SER A 93 25.28 30.02 -0.85
C SER A 93 25.07 30.06 0.66
N GLY A 94 26.06 30.57 1.41
CA GLY A 94 26.02 30.59 2.88
C GLY A 94 25.87 29.19 3.50
N GLY A 95 26.52 28.18 2.90
CA GLY A 95 26.46 26.79 3.37
C GLY A 95 25.13 26.07 3.07
N LYS A 96 24.20 26.69 2.35
CA LYS A 96 22.92 26.08 1.96
C LYS A 96 22.83 25.92 0.45
N ARG A 97 22.28 24.79 0.01
CA ARG A 97 22.01 24.52 -1.42
C ARG A 97 20.54 24.78 -1.70
N ASP A 98 20.22 25.40 -2.84
CA ASP A 98 18.84 25.69 -3.25
C ASP A 98 18.15 24.43 -3.81
N ALA A 99 18.00 23.42 -2.95
CA ALA A 99 17.35 22.17 -3.25
C ALA A 99 16.61 21.63 -2.02
N THR A 100 15.55 20.88 -2.30
CA THR A 100 14.81 20.11 -1.30
C THR A 100 14.88 18.63 -1.67
N LEU A 101 15.47 17.81 -0.80
CA LEU A 101 15.41 16.35 -0.91
C LEU A 101 14.12 15.84 -0.28
N VAL A 102 13.44 14.93 -0.97
CA VAL A 102 12.30 14.17 -0.45
C VAL A 102 12.75 12.73 -0.21
N THR A 103 12.85 12.36 1.07
CA THR A 103 13.11 10.99 1.51
C THR A 103 12.71 10.83 2.98
N SER A 104 12.29 9.63 3.36
CA SER A 104 12.16 9.19 4.75
C SER A 104 13.29 8.22 5.16
N ASP A 105 14.24 7.95 4.27
CA ASP A 105 15.47 7.24 4.62
C ASP A 105 16.36 8.13 5.49
N ARG A 106 16.68 7.65 6.70
CA ARG A 106 17.44 8.42 7.68
C ARG A 106 18.90 8.63 7.26
N ALA A 107 19.54 7.61 6.69
CA ALA A 107 20.94 7.70 6.30
C ALA A 107 21.12 8.66 5.12
N LEU A 108 20.23 8.60 4.13
CA LEU A 108 20.23 9.53 3.01
C LEU A 108 19.90 10.96 3.45
N ALA A 109 18.95 11.13 4.37
CA ALA A 109 18.59 12.43 4.93
C ALA A 109 19.77 13.09 5.66
N GLU A 110 20.46 12.35 6.54
CA GLU A 110 21.62 12.85 7.29
C GLU A 110 22.75 13.29 6.34
N ARG A 111 23.04 12.48 5.31
CA ARG A 111 24.03 12.82 4.28
C ARG A 111 23.66 14.08 3.49
N ALA A 112 22.38 14.27 3.14
CA ALA A 112 21.93 15.45 2.42
C ALA A 112 21.94 16.71 3.30
N GLN A 113 21.57 16.59 4.57
CA GLN A 113 21.64 17.69 5.54
C GLN A 113 23.08 18.17 5.74
N ALA A 114 24.06 17.25 5.77
CA ALA A 114 25.48 17.59 5.83
C ALA A 114 25.95 18.41 4.62
N LEU A 115 25.27 18.29 3.47
CA LEU A 115 25.52 19.11 2.27
C LEU A 115 24.77 20.47 2.29
N GLY A 116 24.06 20.80 3.36
CA GLY A 116 23.25 22.01 3.47
C GLY A 116 21.95 21.98 2.65
N VAL A 117 21.46 20.78 2.32
CA VAL A 117 20.21 20.58 1.57
C VAL A 117 19.04 20.48 2.54
N ARG A 118 17.90 21.09 2.20
CA ARG A 118 16.66 20.92 2.98
C ARG A 118 16.12 19.52 2.75
N VAL A 119 15.75 18.80 3.81
CA VAL A 119 15.08 17.50 3.70
C VAL A 119 13.62 17.63 4.10
N VAL A 120 12.73 17.01 3.32
CA VAL A 120 11.29 16.89 3.61
C VAL A 120 10.94 15.41 3.62
N ASP A 121 10.25 14.99 4.68
CA ASP A 121 9.77 13.62 4.83
C ASP A 121 8.69 13.28 3.78
N CYS A 122 8.66 12.03 3.31
CA CYS A 122 7.73 11.57 2.28
C CYS A 122 6.25 11.79 2.65
N LEU A 123 5.87 11.67 3.93
CA LEU A 123 4.50 11.98 4.39
C LEU A 123 4.19 13.46 4.26
N GLN A 124 5.11 14.30 4.74
CA GLN A 124 4.96 15.75 4.68
C GLN A 124 4.90 16.23 3.23
N PHE A 125 5.66 15.60 2.34
CA PHE A 125 5.63 15.89 0.93
C PHE A 125 4.31 15.44 0.28
N ALA A 126 3.88 14.20 0.51
CA ALA A 126 2.63 13.66 -0.03
C ALA A 126 1.38 14.40 0.47
N GLY A 127 1.38 14.83 1.74
CA GLY A 127 0.30 15.62 2.34
C GLY A 127 0.15 17.03 1.76
N ARG A 128 1.13 17.52 0.99
CA ARG A 128 1.06 18.80 0.28
C ARG A 128 0.40 18.68 -1.12
N SER A 129 -0.19 17.54 -1.45
CA SER A 129 -0.85 17.32 -2.75
C SER A 129 -2.05 18.27 -2.93
N ARG A 130 -2.15 18.84 -4.14
CA ARG A 130 -3.17 19.85 -4.52
C ARG A 130 -4.62 19.41 -4.36
N ASP A 131 -4.88 18.10 -4.29
CA ASP A 131 -6.23 17.56 -4.08
C ASP A 131 -6.68 17.62 -2.61
N ALA A 132 -5.78 17.86 -1.66
CA ALA A 132 -6.09 17.97 -0.22
C ALA A 132 -6.59 19.37 0.21
N ALA A 133 -6.81 20.29 -0.74
CA ALA A 133 -7.24 21.66 -0.46
C ALA A 133 -8.75 21.83 -0.17
N GLN A 134 -9.52 20.74 -0.03
CA GLN A 134 -10.85 20.76 0.58
C GLN A 134 -10.78 20.07 1.96
N LYS A 135 -10.64 20.89 3.01
CA LYS A 135 -10.62 20.56 4.46
C LYS A 135 -9.26 20.11 5.04
N PRO A 136 -8.44 21.06 5.53
CA PRO A 136 -7.09 20.83 6.08
C PRO A 136 -7.03 19.92 7.32
N ASP A 137 -8.04 19.95 8.18
CA ASP A 137 -7.98 19.27 9.49
C ASP A 137 -8.33 17.77 9.38
N ASP A 138 -9.29 17.42 8.53
CA ASP A 138 -9.73 16.05 8.32
C ASP A 138 -8.63 15.14 7.75
N ALA A 139 -7.81 15.61 6.82
CA ALA A 139 -6.84 14.78 6.12
C ALA A 139 -5.60 14.50 6.98
N LEU A 140 -5.16 15.49 7.75
CA LEU A 140 -4.05 15.34 8.71
C LEU A 140 -4.47 14.48 9.90
N GLU A 141 -5.69 14.67 10.43
CA GLU A 141 -6.25 13.79 11.46
C GLU A 141 -6.46 12.38 10.95
N LYS A 142 -6.99 12.19 9.72
CA LYS A 142 -7.13 10.85 9.11
C LYS A 142 -5.79 10.19 8.85
N ALA A 143 -4.77 10.94 8.41
CA ALA A 143 -3.41 10.42 8.21
C ALA A 143 -2.72 10.08 9.53
N GLN A 144 -2.89 10.89 10.57
CA GLN A 144 -2.36 10.64 11.91
C GLN A 144 -3.10 9.48 12.60
N ALA A 145 -4.42 9.39 12.46
CA ALA A 145 -5.23 8.27 12.93
C ALA A 145 -4.88 6.98 12.18
N ALA A 146 -4.66 7.05 10.86
CA ALA A 146 -4.17 5.94 10.05
C ALA A 146 -2.73 5.55 10.43
N LYS A 147 -1.87 6.49 10.82
CA LYS A 147 -0.52 6.21 11.33
C LYS A 147 -0.54 5.58 12.73
N LYS A 148 -1.43 6.04 13.61
CA LYS A 148 -1.63 5.51 14.96
C LYS A 148 -2.24 4.11 14.92
N LEU A 149 -3.22 3.89 14.05
CA LEU A 149 -3.79 2.58 13.75
C LEU A 149 -2.78 1.67 13.04
N GLY A 150 -1.97 2.21 12.12
CA GLY A 150 -0.89 1.48 11.46
C GLY A 150 0.16 0.99 12.45
N ARG A 151 0.65 1.86 13.34
CA ARG A 151 1.58 1.48 14.42
C ARG A 151 0.97 0.48 15.41
N ALA A 152 -0.29 0.68 15.80
CA ALA A 152 -0.98 -0.28 16.67
C ALA A 152 -1.15 -1.64 16.00
N LEU A 153 -1.36 -1.69 14.69
CA LEU A 153 -1.44 -2.93 13.92
C LEU A 153 -0.05 -3.56 13.67
N ASP A 154 0.99 -2.74 13.44
CA ASP A 154 2.38 -3.20 13.27
C ASP A 154 2.94 -3.80 14.58
N GLU A 155 2.56 -3.25 15.74
CA GLU A 155 2.89 -3.80 17.08
C GLU A 155 2.15 -5.11 17.38
N ILE A 156 0.96 -5.32 16.82
CA ILE A 156 0.17 -6.55 17.00
C ILE A 156 0.61 -7.67 16.03
N PHE A 157 1.22 -7.35 14.89
CA PHE A 157 1.44 -8.30 13.78
C PHE A 157 2.91 -8.56 13.37
N LEU A 158 3.93 -8.06 14.09
CA LEU A 158 5.33 -8.54 13.92
C LEU A 158 5.72 -9.58 14.99
N PRO A 159 6.28 -10.76 14.62
CA PRO A 159 6.74 -11.75 15.58
C PRO A 159 8.09 -11.33 16.23
N PRO A 160 8.34 -11.64 17.51
CA PRO A 160 9.65 -11.46 18.12
C PRO A 160 10.65 -12.47 17.53
N GLY A 161 11.87 -12.01 17.28
CA GLY A 161 12.90 -12.69 16.48
C GLY A 161 13.28 -14.12 16.88
N GLU A 162 13.66 -14.87 15.84
CA GLU A 162 14.50 -16.07 15.80
C GLU A 162 14.73 -16.85 17.10
N ARG A 163 14.14 -18.05 17.21
CA ARG A 163 14.78 -19.17 17.91
C ARG A 163 14.68 -20.46 17.09
N LYS A 164 15.85 -21.07 16.90
CA LYS A 164 16.10 -22.31 16.15
C LYS A 164 15.49 -23.56 16.82
N ALA A 165 15.27 -24.54 15.94
CA ALA A 165 15.33 -26.00 16.13
C ALA A 165 14.12 -26.77 16.69
N HIS A 166 13.82 -27.84 15.95
CA HIS A 166 13.00 -29.03 16.20
C HIS A 166 11.49 -28.98 15.87
N ALA A 167 11.08 -30.03 15.16
CA ALA A 167 9.79 -30.23 14.51
C ALA A 167 8.66 -30.57 15.51
N ALA A 168 7.50 -29.91 15.36
CA ALA A 168 6.17 -30.28 15.91
C ALA A 168 5.09 -29.33 15.29
N PRO A 169 3.77 -29.64 15.35
CA PRO A 169 2.77 -29.11 14.41
C PRO A 169 2.43 -27.63 14.63
N ALA A 170 1.91 -27.00 13.57
CA ALA A 170 1.67 -25.55 13.46
C ALA A 170 0.96 -24.92 14.67
N PRO A 171 1.40 -23.73 15.15
CA PRO A 171 0.73 -23.04 16.25
C PRO A 171 -0.61 -22.45 15.79
N ALA A 172 -1.62 -22.56 16.65
CA ALA A 172 -2.89 -21.84 16.49
C ALA A 172 -2.63 -20.32 16.43
N PRO A 173 -3.40 -19.55 15.63
CA PRO A 173 -3.20 -18.11 15.52
C PRO A 173 -3.40 -17.45 16.88
N THR A 174 -2.43 -16.64 17.29
CA THR A 174 -2.39 -15.87 18.53
C THR A 174 -3.70 -15.09 18.70
N ARG A 175 -4.46 -15.47 19.73
CA ARG A 175 -5.77 -14.92 20.06
C ARG A 175 -5.57 -13.53 20.68
N ILE A 176 -5.89 -12.47 19.94
CA ILE A 176 -5.96 -11.10 20.46
C ILE A 176 -6.96 -11.10 21.63
N SER A 177 -6.62 -10.45 22.74
CA SER A 177 -7.41 -10.53 23.97
C SER A 177 -8.74 -9.76 23.83
N PRO A 178 -9.84 -10.21 24.45
CA PRO A 178 -11.12 -9.48 24.45
C PRO A 178 -11.02 -8.03 24.97
N ALA A 179 -10.01 -7.72 25.77
CA ALA A 179 -9.73 -6.38 26.27
C ALA A 179 -9.20 -5.43 25.17
N GLU A 180 -8.43 -5.93 24.20
CA GLU A 180 -7.93 -5.16 23.06
C GLU A 180 -9.04 -4.87 22.03
N VAL A 181 -10.01 -5.79 21.90
CA VAL A 181 -11.24 -5.63 21.10
C VAL A 181 -12.18 -4.58 21.71
N SER A 182 -12.20 -4.41 23.03
CA SER A 182 -13.00 -3.38 23.74
C SER A 182 -12.54 -1.94 23.44
N LYS A 183 -11.27 -1.74 23.05
CA LYS A 183 -10.75 -0.46 22.51
C LYS A 183 -11.19 -0.19 21.06
N LEU A 184 -11.77 -1.19 20.37
CA LEU A 184 -12.43 -1.06 19.07
C LEU A 184 -13.95 -0.83 19.22
N ARG A 185 -14.39 -0.29 20.37
CA ARG A 185 -15.73 0.30 20.55
C ARG A 185 -15.93 1.42 19.54
N ASP A 186 -16.35 1.01 18.35
CA ASP A 186 -17.39 1.62 17.55
C ASP A 186 -17.48 0.77 16.27
N LEU A 187 -18.03 -0.45 16.38
CA LEU A 187 -18.45 -1.24 15.22
C LEU A 187 -19.39 -0.44 14.29
N VAL A 188 -20.11 0.53 14.85
CA VAL A 188 -20.94 1.52 14.14
C VAL A 188 -20.08 2.54 13.36
N ARG A 189 -18.96 3.03 13.93
CA ARG A 189 -18.01 3.90 13.18
C ARG A 189 -17.27 3.12 12.09
N LEU A 190 -16.93 1.84 12.32
CA LEU A 190 -16.31 0.99 11.30
C LEU A 190 -17.22 0.84 10.07
N ALA A 191 -18.51 0.60 10.24
CA ALA A 191 -19.49 0.53 9.15
C ALA A 191 -19.65 1.86 8.38
N ASP A 192 -19.50 3.00 9.05
CA ASP A 192 -19.51 4.33 8.42
C ASP A 192 -18.21 4.65 7.70
N LEU A 193 -17.06 4.27 8.26
CA LEU A 193 -15.76 4.35 7.58
C LEU A 193 -15.70 3.43 6.35
N LEU A 194 -16.40 2.31 6.38
CA LEU A 194 -16.58 1.40 5.25
C LEU A 194 -17.46 1.98 4.14
N ARG A 195 -18.39 2.89 4.44
CA ARG A 195 -19.24 3.54 3.43
C ARG A 195 -18.71 4.88 2.94
N ARG A 196 -18.04 5.66 3.80
CA ARG A 196 -17.65 7.06 3.53
C ARG A 196 -16.15 7.31 3.59
N GLY A 197 -15.36 6.34 4.03
CA GLY A 197 -13.90 6.44 4.05
C GLY A 197 -13.30 6.37 2.65
N ASP A 198 -12.10 6.93 2.48
CA ASP A 198 -11.34 6.71 1.26
C ASP A 198 -10.97 5.23 1.10
N ARG A 199 -10.45 4.85 -0.07
CA ARG A 199 -10.06 3.46 -0.36
C ARG A 199 -9.11 2.85 0.66
N VAL A 200 -8.24 3.64 1.30
CA VAL A 200 -7.25 3.18 2.27
C VAL A 200 -7.92 2.82 3.58
N ILE A 201 -8.82 3.68 4.05
CA ILE A 201 -9.61 3.47 5.26
C ILE A 201 -10.52 2.25 5.09
N ARG A 202 -11.21 2.13 3.95
CA ARG A 202 -12.10 0.98 3.68
C ARG A 202 -11.34 -0.34 3.64
N ARG A 203 -10.16 -0.36 3.01
CA ARG A 203 -9.28 -1.54 3.00
C ARG A 203 -8.88 -1.97 4.41
N ARG A 204 -8.45 -1.02 5.25
CA ARG A 204 -8.02 -1.31 6.63
C ARG A 204 -9.18 -1.75 7.51
N ALA A 205 -10.35 -1.14 7.33
CA ALA A 205 -11.57 -1.53 8.02
C ALA A 205 -12.00 -2.96 7.64
N ALA A 206 -11.87 -3.37 6.37
CA ALA A 206 -12.11 -4.75 5.96
C ALA A 206 -11.17 -5.75 6.67
N LEU A 207 -9.87 -5.45 6.74
CA LEU A 207 -8.93 -6.32 7.47
C LEU A 207 -9.26 -6.39 8.98
N ALA A 208 -9.62 -5.26 9.59
CA ALA A 208 -10.03 -5.20 10.99
C ALA A 208 -11.29 -6.03 11.25
N LEU A 209 -12.28 -5.99 10.35
CA LEU A 209 -13.47 -6.84 10.44
C LEU A 209 -13.14 -8.34 10.39
N GLY A 210 -12.15 -8.72 9.57
CA GLY A 210 -11.65 -10.10 9.54
C GLY A 210 -11.09 -10.57 10.88
N ALA A 211 -10.46 -9.67 11.64
CA ALA A 211 -9.98 -9.97 12.99
C ALA A 211 -11.09 -10.02 14.05
N VAL A 212 -12.20 -9.29 13.85
CA VAL A 212 -13.33 -9.25 14.78
C VAL A 212 -14.10 -10.58 14.82
N GLY A 213 -14.20 -11.31 13.70
CA GLY A 213 -14.69 -12.69 13.74
C GLY A 213 -16.19 -12.89 13.93
N THR A 214 -17.02 -11.84 13.85
CA THR A 214 -18.48 -11.96 14.10
C THR A 214 -19.27 -12.21 12.82
N ASP A 215 -20.49 -12.76 12.96
CA ASP A 215 -21.42 -12.95 11.84
C ASP A 215 -21.76 -11.64 11.11
N ARG A 216 -21.87 -10.53 11.85
CA ARG A 216 -22.04 -9.20 11.25
C ARG A 216 -20.80 -8.75 10.48
N ALA A 217 -19.60 -9.02 10.98
CA ALA A 217 -18.35 -8.72 10.28
C ALA A 217 -18.25 -9.53 8.97
N ARG A 218 -18.62 -10.82 9.00
CA ARG A 218 -18.70 -11.67 7.80
C ARG A 218 -19.65 -11.06 6.76
N GLN A 219 -20.89 -10.72 7.14
CA GLN A 219 -21.87 -10.14 6.22
C GLN A 219 -21.38 -8.82 5.61
N ALA A 220 -20.80 -7.93 6.42
CA ALA A 220 -20.22 -6.68 5.93
C ALA A 220 -19.06 -6.91 4.94
N LEU A 221 -18.21 -7.91 5.21
CA LEU A 221 -17.13 -8.28 4.30
C LEU A 221 -17.64 -8.88 2.98
N GLU A 222 -18.72 -9.65 3.00
CA GLU A 222 -19.38 -10.15 1.80
C GLU A 222 -19.95 -9.01 0.95
N GLU A 223 -20.59 -8.01 1.59
CA GLU A 223 -21.08 -6.81 0.90
C GLU A 223 -19.93 -6.02 0.25
N ILE A 224 -18.83 -5.80 0.98
CA ILE A 224 -17.66 -5.08 0.46
C ILE A 224 -17.03 -5.84 -0.72
N LEU A 225 -16.86 -7.16 -0.57
CA LEU A 225 -16.28 -8.01 -1.61
C LEU A 225 -17.07 -7.93 -2.92
N LEU A 226 -18.39 -7.78 -2.85
CA LEU A 226 -19.25 -7.79 -4.02
C LEU A 226 -19.59 -6.39 -4.55
N GLY A 227 -19.49 -5.36 -3.71
CA GLY A 227 -20.02 -4.03 -4.01
C GLY A 227 -19.00 -2.89 -4.02
N ASP A 228 -17.82 -3.02 -3.43
CA ASP A 228 -16.89 -1.87 -3.37
C ASP A 228 -16.34 -1.53 -4.77
N PRO A 229 -16.35 -0.26 -5.20
CA PRO A 229 -15.84 0.11 -6.52
C PRO A 229 -14.34 -0.16 -6.66
N VAL A 230 -13.58 -0.17 -5.56
CA VAL A 230 -12.13 -0.24 -5.55
C VAL A 230 -11.63 -1.69 -5.40
N PRO A 231 -10.85 -2.21 -6.36
CA PRO A 231 -10.43 -3.62 -6.37
C PRO A 231 -9.55 -4.02 -5.18
N SER A 232 -8.71 -3.11 -4.69
CA SER A 232 -7.84 -3.38 -3.53
C SER A 232 -8.63 -3.52 -2.22
N VAL A 233 -9.80 -2.87 -2.13
CA VAL A 233 -10.73 -3.02 -0.99
C VAL A 233 -11.46 -4.37 -1.09
N ARG A 234 -11.96 -4.73 -2.28
CA ARG A 234 -12.57 -6.05 -2.53
C ARG A 234 -11.60 -7.20 -2.25
N ALA A 235 -10.34 -7.08 -2.68
CA ALA A 235 -9.30 -8.08 -2.41
C ALA A 235 -9.03 -8.22 -0.90
N ALA A 236 -8.95 -7.12 -0.15
CA ALA A 236 -8.79 -7.17 1.30
C ALA A 236 -10.00 -7.79 2.01
N ALA A 237 -11.22 -7.58 1.49
CA ALA A 237 -12.40 -8.26 1.99
C ALA A 237 -12.35 -9.78 1.74
N ALA A 238 -11.90 -10.21 0.56
CA ALA A 238 -11.67 -11.64 0.28
C ALA A 238 -10.61 -12.24 1.23
N GLU A 239 -9.48 -11.56 1.43
CA GLU A 239 -8.44 -11.99 2.38
C GLU A 239 -9.00 -12.13 3.80
N ALA A 240 -9.75 -11.13 4.27
CA ALA A 240 -10.39 -11.14 5.58
C ALA A 240 -11.40 -12.30 5.73
N LEU A 241 -12.23 -12.56 4.72
CA LEU A 241 -13.14 -13.73 4.71
C LEU A 241 -12.36 -15.04 4.76
N GLY A 242 -11.22 -15.13 4.06
CA GLY A 242 -10.32 -16.28 4.13
C GLY A 242 -9.67 -16.47 5.51
N ILE A 243 -9.39 -15.38 6.24
CA ILE A 243 -8.92 -15.44 7.64
C ILE A 243 -10.02 -15.95 8.56
N LEU A 244 -11.27 -15.52 8.35
CA LEU A 244 -12.42 -16.05 9.08
C LEU A 244 -12.61 -17.55 8.86
N GLY A 245 -12.30 -18.05 7.66
CA GLY A 245 -12.40 -19.47 7.32
C GLY A 245 -13.83 -20.01 7.33
N ASP A 246 -14.83 -19.13 7.36
CA ASP A 246 -16.24 -19.53 7.45
C ASP A 246 -16.79 -19.96 6.08
N ARG A 247 -17.22 -21.23 6.00
CA ARG A 247 -17.86 -21.84 4.82
C ARG A 247 -19.08 -21.07 4.32
N ARG A 248 -19.78 -20.33 5.19
CA ARG A 248 -20.94 -19.49 4.81
C ARG A 248 -20.56 -18.41 3.78
N SER A 249 -19.29 -18.02 3.72
CA SER A 249 -18.76 -17.03 2.77
C SER A 249 -18.48 -17.59 1.38
N SER A 250 -18.55 -18.92 1.20
CA SER A 250 -18.22 -19.62 -0.06
C SER A 250 -18.99 -19.06 -1.26
N ARG A 251 -20.30 -18.84 -1.14
CA ARG A 251 -21.12 -18.27 -2.24
C ARG A 251 -20.66 -16.89 -2.69
N ALA A 252 -20.31 -16.01 -1.75
CA ALA A 252 -19.82 -14.67 -2.07
C ALA A 252 -18.44 -14.73 -2.74
N LEU A 253 -17.55 -15.58 -2.24
CA LEU A 253 -16.23 -15.80 -2.80
C LEU A 253 -16.30 -16.42 -4.20
N VAL A 254 -17.14 -17.43 -4.42
CA VAL A 254 -17.37 -18.05 -5.74
C VAL A 254 -17.85 -17.01 -6.76
N ARG A 255 -18.77 -16.13 -6.37
CA ARG A 255 -19.22 -15.02 -7.22
C ARG A 255 -18.09 -14.05 -7.55
N ALA A 256 -17.28 -13.69 -6.56
CA ALA A 256 -16.14 -12.77 -6.73
C ALA A 256 -14.98 -13.38 -7.54
N ALA A 257 -14.96 -14.69 -7.77
CA ALA A 257 -13.98 -15.34 -8.65
C ALA A 257 -14.12 -14.95 -10.13
N GLY A 258 -15.20 -14.24 -10.50
CA GLY A 258 -15.38 -13.60 -11.81
C GLY A 258 -14.93 -12.13 -11.86
N ASP A 259 -14.31 -11.59 -10.81
CA ASP A 259 -13.95 -10.17 -10.77
C ASP A 259 -13.02 -9.78 -11.93
N ARG A 260 -13.30 -8.63 -12.55
CA ARG A 260 -12.51 -8.09 -13.66
C ARG A 260 -11.04 -7.87 -13.30
N PHE A 261 -10.71 -7.68 -12.02
CA PHE A 261 -9.36 -7.43 -11.55
C PHE A 261 -8.67 -8.72 -11.05
N PRO A 262 -7.50 -9.07 -11.61
CA PRO A 262 -6.76 -10.27 -11.22
C PRO A 262 -6.34 -10.30 -9.75
N LEU A 263 -6.15 -9.14 -9.12
CA LEU A 263 -5.83 -9.04 -7.70
C LEU A 263 -6.94 -9.66 -6.83
N VAL A 264 -8.20 -9.33 -7.14
CA VAL A 264 -9.36 -9.85 -6.40
C VAL A 264 -9.48 -11.35 -6.65
N ARG A 265 -9.35 -11.81 -7.90
CA ARG A 265 -9.42 -13.24 -8.22
C ARG A 265 -8.34 -14.08 -7.50
N ALA A 266 -7.12 -13.56 -7.38
CA ALA A 266 -6.04 -14.22 -6.63
C ALA A 266 -6.35 -14.29 -5.13
N ALA A 267 -6.84 -13.20 -4.53
CA ALA A 267 -7.25 -13.17 -3.12
C ALA A 267 -8.42 -14.14 -2.85
N VAL A 268 -9.38 -14.20 -3.77
CA VAL A 268 -10.51 -15.15 -3.73
C VAL A 268 -10.02 -16.59 -3.79
N ALA A 269 -9.04 -16.93 -4.64
CA ALA A 269 -8.47 -18.28 -4.68
C ALA A 269 -7.89 -18.69 -3.31
N CYS A 270 -7.09 -17.80 -2.70
CA CYS A 270 -6.55 -18.03 -1.36
C CYS A 270 -7.65 -18.20 -0.29
N ALA A 271 -8.72 -17.41 -0.39
CA ALA A 271 -9.84 -17.44 0.56
C ALA A 271 -10.72 -18.68 0.41
N LEU A 272 -11.07 -19.08 -0.82
CA LEU A 272 -11.87 -20.29 -1.11
C LEU A 272 -11.20 -21.55 -0.58
N ARG A 273 -9.87 -21.62 -0.65
CA ARG A 273 -9.10 -22.70 -0.04
C ARG A 273 -9.31 -22.78 1.48
N ARG A 274 -9.29 -21.63 2.17
CA ARG A 274 -9.37 -21.56 3.63
C ARG A 274 -10.80 -21.76 4.14
N CYS A 275 -11.77 -21.18 3.45
CA CYS A 275 -13.19 -21.33 3.78
C CYS A 275 -13.72 -22.71 3.37
N GLY A 276 -13.33 -23.23 2.20
CA GLY A 276 -13.99 -24.39 1.59
C GLY A 276 -15.43 -24.06 1.19
N GLY A 277 -16.32 -25.05 1.23
CA GLY A 277 -17.74 -24.89 0.91
C GLY A 277 -18.10 -25.23 -0.54
N GLU A 278 -19.40 -25.17 -0.82
CA GLU A 278 -19.98 -25.55 -2.11
C GLU A 278 -19.43 -24.68 -3.25
N GLY A 279 -19.01 -25.32 -4.35
CA GLY A 279 -18.48 -24.64 -5.54
C GLY A 279 -17.03 -24.15 -5.42
N SER A 280 -16.40 -24.23 -4.25
CA SER A 280 -15.02 -23.78 -4.05
C SER A 280 -14.01 -24.57 -4.88
N GLU A 281 -14.19 -25.89 -5.02
CA GLU A 281 -13.26 -26.76 -5.78
C GLU A 281 -13.30 -26.45 -7.27
N ALA A 282 -14.48 -26.54 -7.89
CA ALA A 282 -14.68 -26.20 -9.30
C ALA A 282 -14.24 -24.76 -9.61
N THR A 283 -14.39 -23.83 -8.66
CA THR A 283 -13.93 -22.46 -8.82
C THR A 283 -12.41 -22.35 -8.77
N LEU A 284 -11.74 -23.07 -7.87
CA LEU A 284 -10.28 -23.11 -7.81
C LEU A 284 -9.69 -23.71 -9.09
N GLU A 285 -10.27 -24.81 -9.59
CA GLU A 285 -9.87 -25.44 -10.84
C GLU A 285 -9.98 -24.46 -12.02
N ARG A 286 -11.11 -23.74 -12.12
CA ARG A 286 -11.28 -22.68 -13.12
C ARG A 286 -10.23 -21.58 -12.98
N LEU A 287 -9.90 -21.15 -11.76
CA LEU A 287 -8.89 -20.11 -11.51
C LEU A 287 -7.46 -20.60 -11.77
N ALA A 288 -7.19 -21.90 -11.70
CA ALA A 288 -5.91 -22.50 -12.10
C ALA A 288 -5.62 -22.30 -13.59
N HIS A 289 -6.66 -22.11 -14.40
CA HIS A 289 -6.59 -21.81 -15.83
C HIS A 289 -6.77 -20.32 -16.17
N ASP A 290 -6.75 -19.42 -15.18
CA ASP A 290 -6.93 -17.97 -15.40
C ASP A 290 -5.88 -17.36 -16.35
N GLU A 291 -6.25 -16.36 -17.13
CA GLU A 291 -5.34 -15.64 -18.04
C GLU A 291 -4.09 -15.07 -17.33
N ARG A 292 -4.20 -14.68 -16.05
CA ARG A 292 -3.11 -14.09 -15.30
C ARG A 292 -2.34 -15.12 -14.50
N ARG A 293 -1.03 -15.17 -14.73
CA ARG A 293 -0.08 -16.04 -14.02
C ARG A 293 -0.20 -15.97 -12.49
N ARG A 294 -0.45 -14.79 -11.92
CA ARG A 294 -0.61 -14.63 -10.46
C ARG A 294 -1.84 -15.35 -9.92
N VAL A 295 -2.95 -15.31 -10.67
CA VAL A 295 -4.21 -15.98 -10.28
C VAL A 295 -4.03 -17.49 -10.40
N ARG A 296 -3.47 -17.97 -11.52
CA ARG A 296 -3.13 -19.39 -11.68
C ARG A 296 -2.29 -19.92 -10.55
N ARG A 297 -1.19 -19.22 -10.22
CA ARG A 297 -0.30 -19.60 -9.12
C ARG A 297 -1.06 -19.69 -7.79
N ALA A 298 -1.87 -18.68 -7.46
CA ALA A 298 -2.65 -18.67 -6.24
C ALA A 298 -3.63 -19.85 -6.19
N ALA A 299 -4.29 -20.18 -7.30
CA ALA A 299 -5.21 -21.31 -7.42
C ALA A 299 -4.49 -22.67 -7.32
N THR A 300 -3.36 -22.86 -8.01
CA THR A 300 -2.57 -24.11 -7.93
C THR A 300 -1.95 -24.32 -6.56
N GLU A 301 -1.47 -23.24 -5.92
CA GLU A 301 -1.02 -23.28 -4.52
C GLU A 301 -2.20 -23.53 -3.59
N ALA A 302 -3.41 -23.07 -3.98
CA ALA A 302 -4.73 -23.33 -3.41
C ALA A 302 -5.33 -24.71 -3.77
N GLU A 303 -4.63 -25.55 -4.54
CA GLU A 303 -4.96 -26.98 -4.72
C GLU A 303 -3.90 -27.89 -4.06
N GLY A 304 -2.61 -27.62 -4.28
CA GLY A 304 -1.51 -28.51 -3.88
C GLY A 304 -1.32 -28.78 -2.38
N THR A 305 -1.79 -27.91 -1.48
CA THR A 305 -1.75 -28.20 -0.02
C THR A 305 -2.90 -29.08 0.47
N ARG A 306 -3.84 -29.48 -0.38
CA ARG A 306 -4.89 -30.46 0.00
C ARG A 306 -4.39 -31.90 0.01
N GLY A 307 -3.30 -32.21 -0.70
CA GLY A 307 -2.71 -33.56 -0.79
C GLY A 307 -1.76 -33.94 0.35
N LYS A 308 -1.70 -33.16 1.44
CA LYS A 308 -0.82 -33.41 2.60
C LYS A 308 -1.59 -33.47 3.93
N SER A 309 -2.83 -33.94 3.90
CA SER A 309 -3.65 -34.15 5.11
C SER A 309 -4.04 -35.61 5.21
#